data_AF-A0A7W6AJK2-F1
#
_entry.id   AF-A0A7W6AJK2-F1
#
_cell.length_a   1.000
_cell.length_b   1.000
_cell.length_c   1.000
_cell.angle_alpha   90.00
_cell.angle_beta   90.00
_cell.angle_gamma   90.00
#
_symmetry.space_group_name_H-M   'P 1'
#
loop_
_entity.id
_entity.type
_entity.pdbx_description
1 polymer ?
#
loop_
_entity_poly.entity_id
_entity_poly.type
_entity_poly.pdbx_seq_one_letter_code
_entity_poly.pdbx_strand_id
1 'polypeptide(L)'
;MRRLVLAHPVETMLFTHLSDDLFKPLASPSRAFNAALLLHLRARLFGETMEPLRKSELLAAIGDFCADWTQAEIADDETTPVDPIERRSAVYRRLLDAGWLVERRERYVPVVDLDPEARLLLDDLARLDRGETRSYGGAVLDVLSALESATSNPGERSEALNNAAKSSREFLGHLRGLAGSMRKIEERILAEDDLRAAFRLYFEEFVERYLVSDYRTLHTRFNPFRFRSGIVREAGRALRDPLTVRALADGAVREGRAAGIEAAERGVRADLTEILAIFEGLDRHLDVVAEIVARMERRIAAALRYEGNRDSARIERTAAALRAVGAVADPTKAPQPPILSLRPPIGPPHLYSPRLKRRAIVTEPLPDVASDASIEAFAMAKDEFRRRTTVTPQTIAAFLESRFAIGKPIRASEIEIDDVDSFVVFQRLRELDVLFDGALSGRYRLTRIEGRIENGWLDCPDFTVERAKHA
;
A
#
# COMPACT_ATOMS: atom_id res chain seq x y z
N MET A 1 -46.68 -18.06 -6.63
CA MET A 1 -45.40 -18.09 -7.38
C MET A 1 -44.31 -18.58 -6.46
N ARG A 2 -43.80 -19.80 -6.72
CA ARG A 2 -42.77 -20.47 -5.92
C ARG A 2 -41.43 -19.74 -6.08
N ARG A 3 -40.84 -19.25 -4.99
CA ARG A 3 -39.41 -18.93 -4.95
C ARG A 3 -38.66 -20.26 -4.92
N LEU A 4 -37.87 -20.52 -5.96
CA LEU A 4 -36.91 -21.62 -5.99
C LEU A 4 -35.92 -21.43 -4.83
N VAL A 5 -35.89 -22.44 -3.96
CA VAL A 5 -34.88 -22.65 -2.93
C VAL A 5 -33.70 -23.33 -3.59
N LEU A 6 -32.59 -22.60 -3.77
CA LEU A 6 -31.24 -23.17 -3.95
C LEU A 6 -30.23 -22.19 -3.36
N ALA A 7 -30.08 -22.21 -2.04
CA ALA A 7 -28.88 -21.79 -1.35
C ALA A 7 -28.84 -22.61 -0.06
N HIS A 8 -27.76 -23.36 0.17
CA HIS A 8 -27.48 -23.90 1.51
C HIS A 8 -27.55 -22.72 2.48
N PRO A 9 -28.35 -22.78 3.55
CA PRO A 9 -28.28 -21.74 4.57
C PRO A 9 -26.88 -21.86 5.18
N VAL A 10 -26.04 -20.85 4.94
CA VAL A 10 -24.93 -20.59 5.84
C VAL A 10 -25.61 -20.18 7.14
N GLU A 11 -25.82 -21.13 8.05
CA GLU A 11 -26.25 -20.82 9.41
C GLU A 11 -25.23 -19.81 9.95
N THR A 12 -25.67 -18.57 10.07
CA THR A 12 -24.79 -17.48 10.46
C THR A 12 -24.69 -17.55 11.98
N MET A 13 -23.73 -18.35 12.48
CA MET A 13 -23.46 -18.59 13.90
C MET A 13 -22.80 -17.39 14.60
N LEU A 14 -22.93 -16.17 14.09
CA LEU A 14 -22.27 -15.00 14.69
C LEU A 14 -22.91 -14.64 16.05
N PHE A 15 -24.25 -14.59 16.09
CA PHE A 15 -25.02 -14.29 17.30
C PHE A 15 -25.29 -15.52 18.19
N THR A 16 -24.68 -16.68 17.86
CA THR A 16 -24.55 -17.76 18.85
C THR A 16 -23.35 -17.56 19.76
N HIS A 17 -22.37 -16.75 19.32
CA HIS A 17 -21.16 -16.42 20.09
C HIS A 17 -21.22 -15.02 20.70
N LEU A 18 -21.86 -14.06 20.02
CA LEU A 18 -22.07 -12.70 20.52
C LEU A 18 -23.51 -12.52 21.01
N SER A 19 -23.69 -11.74 22.08
CA SER A 19 -25.02 -11.32 22.55
C SER A 19 -25.80 -10.58 21.45
N ASP A 20 -27.09 -10.90 21.29
CA ASP A 20 -28.03 -10.19 20.39
C ASP A 20 -28.09 -8.69 20.69
N ASP A 21 -27.85 -8.32 21.95
CA ASP A 21 -27.99 -6.97 22.47
C ASP A 21 -26.67 -6.18 22.49
N LEU A 22 -25.57 -6.79 22.02
CA LEU A 22 -24.22 -6.21 22.11
C LEU A 22 -24.12 -4.81 21.49
N PHE A 23 -24.80 -4.59 20.36
CA PHE A 23 -24.74 -3.31 19.66
C PHE A 23 -25.71 -2.26 20.20
N LYS A 24 -26.65 -2.60 21.11
CA LYS A 24 -27.64 -1.64 21.63
C LYS A 24 -27.00 -0.38 22.23
N PRO A 25 -25.97 -0.46 23.11
CA PRO A 25 -25.31 0.74 23.63
C PRO A 25 -24.66 1.60 22.55
N LEU A 26 -24.13 0.99 21.49
CA LEU A 26 -23.47 1.70 20.38
C LEU A 26 -24.45 2.25 19.32
N ALA A 27 -25.69 1.76 19.31
CA ALA A 27 -26.77 2.25 18.44
C ALA A 27 -27.67 3.29 19.14
N SER A 28 -27.47 3.53 20.43
CA SER A 28 -28.27 4.41 21.27
C SER A 28 -27.99 5.92 21.04
N PRO A 29 -28.85 6.82 21.53
CA PRO A 29 -28.55 8.26 21.57
C PRO A 29 -27.23 8.58 22.28
N SER A 30 -26.88 7.85 23.34
CA SER A 30 -25.60 8.00 24.08
C SER A 30 -24.43 7.22 23.47
N ARG A 31 -24.49 6.83 22.18
CA ARG A 31 -23.45 6.04 21.51
C ARG A 31 -22.03 6.58 21.66
N ALA A 32 -21.85 7.90 21.64
CA ALA A 32 -20.53 8.53 21.75
C ALA A 32 -19.95 8.32 23.16
N PHE A 33 -20.78 8.51 24.18
CA PHE A 33 -20.43 8.23 25.57
C PHE A 33 -20.13 6.74 25.77
N ASN A 34 -20.99 5.84 25.29
CA ASN A 34 -20.81 4.40 25.46
C ASN A 34 -19.55 3.88 24.78
N ALA A 35 -19.26 4.34 23.56
CA ALA A 35 -18.04 3.99 22.85
C ALA A 35 -16.80 4.49 23.62
N ALA A 36 -16.80 5.75 24.05
CA ALA A 36 -15.68 6.33 24.81
C ALA A 36 -15.46 5.61 26.15
N LEU A 37 -16.54 5.26 26.87
CA LEU A 37 -16.46 4.51 28.11
C LEU A 37 -15.87 3.12 27.89
N LEU A 38 -16.36 2.35 26.91
CA LEU A 38 -15.82 1.01 26.61
C LEU A 38 -14.32 1.06 26.27
N LEU A 39 -13.90 2.02 25.44
CA LEU A 39 -12.49 2.22 25.10
C LEU A 39 -11.65 2.62 26.32
N HIS A 40 -12.18 3.48 27.19
CA HIS A 40 -11.53 3.88 28.44
C HIS A 40 -11.33 2.69 29.40
N LEU A 41 -12.39 1.90 29.62
CA LEU A 41 -12.36 0.72 30.48
C LEU A 41 -11.35 -0.31 29.96
N ARG A 42 -11.33 -0.56 28.65
CA ARG A 42 -10.34 -1.42 28.01
C ARG A 42 -8.91 -0.95 28.27
N ALA A 43 -8.63 0.32 28.00
CA ALA A 43 -7.27 0.85 28.06
C ALA A 43 -6.72 0.92 29.50
N ARG A 44 -7.57 1.27 30.47
CA ARG A 44 -7.13 1.60 31.83
C ARG A 44 -7.31 0.48 32.85
N LEU A 45 -8.29 -0.39 32.66
CA LEU A 45 -8.64 -1.43 33.65
C LEU A 45 -8.43 -2.84 33.12
N PHE A 46 -8.82 -3.10 31.87
CA PHE A 46 -8.73 -4.44 31.26
C PHE A 46 -7.53 -4.59 30.31
N GLY A 47 -6.50 -3.75 30.46
CA GLY A 47 -5.31 -3.75 29.62
C GLY A 47 -4.46 -5.01 29.82
N GLU A 48 -3.29 -4.86 30.44
CA GLU A 48 -2.32 -5.97 30.62
C GLU A 48 -2.58 -6.84 31.86
N THR A 49 -3.62 -6.53 32.64
CA THR A 49 -3.92 -7.22 33.89
C THR A 49 -4.75 -8.48 33.63
N MET A 50 -4.20 -9.64 33.98
CA MET A 50 -4.89 -10.95 33.90
C MET A 50 -5.80 -11.21 35.11
N GLU A 51 -5.81 -10.32 36.10
CA GLU A 51 -6.60 -10.47 37.32
C GLU A 51 -8.02 -9.91 37.12
N PRO A 52 -9.06 -10.65 37.55
CA PRO A 52 -10.44 -10.21 37.42
C PRO A 52 -10.72 -9.02 38.34
N LEU A 53 -11.34 -7.97 37.78
CA LEU A 53 -11.53 -6.68 38.44
C LEU A 53 -12.67 -6.74 39.46
N ARG A 54 -12.53 -6.12 40.64
CA ARG A 54 -13.64 -6.07 41.59
C ARG A 54 -14.76 -5.18 41.07
N LYS A 55 -16.02 -5.59 41.26
CA LYS A 55 -17.19 -4.80 40.86
C LYS A 55 -17.20 -3.38 41.44
N SER A 56 -16.75 -3.21 42.69
CA SER A 56 -16.66 -1.90 43.35
C SER A 56 -15.67 -0.96 42.66
N GLU A 57 -14.54 -1.49 42.18
CA GLU A 57 -13.49 -0.73 41.49
C GLU A 57 -13.98 -0.33 40.10
N LEU A 58 -14.64 -1.24 39.38
CA LEU A 58 -15.26 -0.93 38.09
C LEU A 58 -16.34 0.14 38.21
N LEU A 59 -17.22 0.05 39.21
CA LEU A 59 -18.25 1.06 39.46
C LEU A 59 -17.64 2.42 39.82
N ALA A 60 -16.55 2.45 40.59
CA ALA A 60 -15.83 3.70 40.87
C ALA A 60 -15.30 4.32 39.57
N ALA A 61 -14.61 3.54 38.73
CA ALA A 61 -14.06 4.02 37.47
C ALA A 61 -15.15 4.50 36.47
N ILE A 62 -16.29 3.81 36.40
CA ILE A 62 -17.44 4.28 35.61
C ILE A 62 -17.95 5.61 36.17
N GLY A 63 -18.04 5.74 37.49
CA GLY A 63 -18.46 6.97 38.15
C GLY A 63 -17.53 8.16 37.86
N ASP A 64 -16.22 7.93 37.96
CA ASP A 64 -15.19 8.93 37.65
C ASP A 64 -15.28 9.36 36.18
N PHE A 65 -15.42 8.40 35.26
CA PHE A 65 -15.59 8.71 33.83
C PHE A 65 -16.88 9.48 33.55
N CYS A 66 -17.99 9.15 34.22
CA CYS A 66 -19.26 9.86 34.08
C CYS A 66 -19.20 11.32 34.59
N ALA A 67 -18.21 11.68 35.41
CA ALA A 67 -18.09 13.04 35.95
C ALA A 67 -17.70 14.06 34.87
N ASP A 68 -16.99 13.62 33.83
CA ASP A 68 -16.54 14.46 32.72
C ASP A 68 -17.61 14.69 31.63
N TRP A 69 -18.78 14.05 31.77
CA TRP A 69 -19.85 14.06 30.76
C TRP A 69 -21.15 14.65 31.32
N THR A 70 -21.91 15.32 30.46
CA THR A 70 -23.21 15.89 30.85
C THR A 70 -24.30 14.82 30.91
N GLN A 71 -25.36 15.07 31.69
CA GLN A 71 -26.48 14.13 31.80
C GLN A 71 -27.14 13.82 30.45
N ALA A 72 -27.24 14.82 29.57
CA ALA A 72 -27.83 14.65 28.24
C ALA A 72 -27.00 13.74 27.32
N GLU A 73 -25.69 13.65 27.54
CA GLU A 73 -24.80 12.79 26.74
C GLU A 73 -24.79 11.34 27.24
N ILE A 74 -25.09 11.12 28.51
CA ILE A 74 -25.11 9.80 29.16
C ILE A 74 -26.47 9.11 28.99
N ALA A 75 -27.55 9.90 29.04
CA ALA A 75 -28.92 9.41 29.04
C ALA A 75 -29.36 8.93 27.65
N ASP A 76 -29.90 7.70 27.60
CA ASP A 76 -30.59 7.19 26.40
C ASP A 76 -32.08 7.51 26.40
N ASP A 77 -32.65 7.69 27.59
CA ASP A 77 -34.05 8.00 27.84
C ASP A 77 -34.23 8.86 29.10
N GLU A 78 -35.45 9.35 29.32
CA GLU A 78 -35.82 10.14 30.50
C GLU A 78 -35.74 9.34 31.82
N THR A 79 -35.53 8.02 31.75
CA THR A 79 -35.46 7.13 32.93
C THR A 79 -34.05 6.99 33.49
N THR A 80 -33.04 7.53 32.79
CA THR A 80 -31.66 7.49 33.25
C THR A 80 -31.49 8.32 34.54
N PRO A 81 -31.05 7.71 35.66
CA PRO A 81 -30.93 8.41 36.94
C PRO A 81 -30.01 9.63 36.87
N VAL A 82 -30.37 10.71 37.57
CA VAL A 82 -29.55 11.93 37.70
C VAL A 82 -28.53 11.79 38.82
N ASP A 83 -28.85 11.04 39.87
CA ASP A 83 -27.92 10.79 40.98
C ASP A 83 -26.66 10.04 40.49
N PRO A 84 -25.43 10.52 40.80
CA PRO A 84 -24.21 9.90 40.30
C PRO A 84 -24.02 8.43 40.68
N ILE A 85 -24.48 8.00 41.86
CA ILE A 85 -24.31 6.62 42.35
C ILE A 85 -25.30 5.69 41.64
N GLU A 86 -26.54 6.13 41.46
CA GLU A 86 -27.54 5.38 40.70
C GLU A 86 -27.17 5.31 39.21
N ARG A 87 -26.68 6.43 38.66
CA ARG A 87 -26.28 6.57 37.26
C ARG A 87 -25.14 5.63 36.89
N ARG A 88 -24.03 5.60 37.66
CA ARG A 88 -22.94 4.64 37.40
C ARG A 88 -23.42 3.19 37.46
N SER A 89 -24.39 2.90 38.34
CA SER A 89 -24.97 1.56 38.49
C SER A 89 -25.91 1.20 37.33
N ALA A 90 -26.60 2.19 36.74
CA ALA A 90 -27.42 2.02 35.55
C ALA A 90 -26.55 1.80 34.30
N VAL A 91 -25.49 2.60 34.13
CA VAL A 91 -24.52 2.43 33.04
C VAL A 91 -23.84 1.06 33.11
N TYR A 92 -23.42 0.63 34.30
CA TYR A 92 -22.87 -0.71 34.51
C TYR A 92 -23.84 -1.81 34.10
N ARG A 93 -25.10 -1.74 34.56
CA ARG A 93 -26.14 -2.72 34.19
C ARG A 93 -26.38 -2.75 32.69
N ARG A 94 -26.43 -1.60 32.03
CA ARG A 94 -26.58 -1.51 30.57
C ARG A 94 -25.46 -2.27 29.82
N LEU A 95 -24.21 -2.12 30.25
CA LEU A 95 -23.09 -2.83 29.63
C LEU A 95 -23.10 -4.34 29.93
N LEU A 96 -23.56 -4.72 31.13
CA LEU A 96 -23.74 -6.11 31.52
C LEU A 96 -24.86 -6.78 30.70
N ASP A 97 -26.04 -6.15 30.62
CA ASP A 97 -27.22 -6.66 29.90
C ASP A 97 -26.98 -6.74 28.39
N ALA A 98 -26.21 -5.79 27.84
CA ALA A 98 -25.79 -5.84 26.45
C ALA A 98 -24.78 -6.97 26.16
N GLY A 99 -24.13 -7.53 27.18
CA GLY A 99 -23.14 -8.60 27.03
C GLY A 99 -21.72 -8.12 26.74
N TRP A 100 -21.37 -6.87 27.10
CA TRP A 100 -19.97 -6.41 27.07
C TRP A 100 -19.18 -6.88 28.29
N LEU A 101 -19.87 -7.06 29.42
CA LEU A 101 -19.29 -7.43 30.70
C LEU A 101 -19.87 -8.77 31.17
N VAL A 102 -19.06 -9.54 31.90
CA VAL A 102 -19.48 -10.77 32.58
C VAL A 102 -19.18 -10.64 34.07
N GLU A 103 -20.21 -10.76 34.91
CA GLU A 103 -20.07 -10.77 36.36
C GLU A 103 -19.93 -12.22 36.85
N ARG A 104 -18.87 -12.51 37.59
CA ARG A 104 -18.63 -13.80 38.26
C ARG A 104 -18.43 -13.60 39.76
N ARG A 105 -18.56 -14.66 40.55
CA ARG A 105 -18.29 -14.63 42.00
C ARG A 105 -17.05 -15.46 42.31
N GLU A 106 -16.00 -14.81 42.79
CA GLU A 106 -14.81 -15.48 43.30
C GLU A 106 -14.79 -15.38 44.82
N ARG A 107 -14.88 -16.53 45.51
CA ARG A 107 -14.82 -16.60 46.99
C ARG A 107 -15.70 -15.54 47.66
N TYR A 108 -16.93 -15.37 47.15
CA TYR A 108 -17.95 -14.39 47.59
C TYR A 108 -17.74 -12.92 47.22
N VAL A 109 -16.67 -12.58 46.50
CA VAL A 109 -16.46 -11.23 45.95
C VAL A 109 -16.98 -11.18 44.52
N PRO A 110 -17.88 -10.25 44.17
CA PRO A 110 -18.28 -10.04 42.79
C PRO A 110 -17.13 -9.43 42.01
N VAL A 111 -16.67 -10.16 41.00
CA VAL A 111 -15.64 -9.74 40.05
C VAL A 111 -16.26 -9.60 38.67
N VAL A 112 -15.73 -8.70 37.87
CA VAL A 112 -16.22 -8.38 36.54
C VAL A 112 -15.06 -8.49 35.56
N ASP A 113 -15.35 -9.07 34.41
CA ASP A 113 -14.44 -9.18 33.28
C ASP A 113 -15.15 -8.73 32.00
N LEU A 114 -14.40 -8.50 30.94
CA LEU A 114 -14.98 -8.38 29.60
C LEU A 114 -15.41 -9.76 29.11
N ASP A 115 -16.52 -9.82 28.39
CA ASP A 115 -16.86 -11.01 27.63
C ASP A 115 -15.74 -11.30 26.58
N PRO A 116 -15.22 -12.53 26.46
CA PRO A 116 -14.06 -12.81 25.60
C PRO A 116 -14.29 -12.44 24.13
N GLU A 117 -15.48 -12.74 23.61
CA GLU A 117 -15.88 -12.45 22.24
C GLU A 117 -16.12 -10.93 22.06
N ALA A 118 -16.76 -10.28 23.03
CA ALA A 118 -16.91 -8.82 23.02
C ALA A 118 -15.56 -8.09 23.13
N ARG A 119 -14.58 -8.65 23.86
CA ARG A 119 -13.22 -8.10 23.99
C ARG A 119 -12.52 -8.06 22.64
N LEU A 120 -12.61 -9.13 21.83
CA LEU A 120 -12.04 -9.16 20.48
C LEU A 120 -12.63 -8.04 19.60
N LEU A 121 -13.93 -7.84 19.66
CA LEU A 121 -14.59 -6.73 18.96
C LEU A 121 -14.12 -5.37 19.48
N LEU A 122 -14.00 -5.22 20.79
CA LEU A 122 -13.55 -3.96 21.41
C LEU A 122 -12.10 -3.63 21.06
N ASP A 123 -11.23 -4.64 20.93
CA ASP A 123 -9.87 -4.49 20.43
C ASP A 123 -9.86 -3.92 19.01
N ASP A 124 -10.69 -4.45 18.11
CA ASP A 124 -10.81 -3.93 16.75
C ASP A 124 -11.42 -2.52 16.70
N LEU A 125 -12.42 -2.22 17.53
CA LEU A 125 -12.96 -0.86 17.67
C LEU A 125 -11.90 0.12 18.18
N ALA A 126 -11.06 -0.28 19.14
CA ALA A 126 -9.97 0.54 19.65
C ALA A 126 -8.85 0.78 18.62
N ARG A 127 -8.63 -0.19 17.71
CA ARG A 127 -7.71 0.00 16.58
C ARG A 127 -8.28 0.98 15.56
N LEU A 128 -9.58 0.92 15.29
CA LEU A 128 -10.28 1.87 14.43
C LEU A 128 -10.26 3.29 14.99
N ASP A 129 -10.53 3.46 16.29
CA ASP A 129 -10.54 4.77 16.97
C ASP A 129 -9.18 5.45 16.92
N ARG A 130 -8.10 4.70 17.20
CA ARG A 130 -6.72 5.20 17.10
C ARG A 130 -6.27 5.48 15.66
N GLY A 131 -7.05 5.06 14.67
CA GLY A 131 -6.67 5.18 13.26
C GLY A 131 -5.38 4.43 12.94
N GLU A 132 -5.08 3.34 13.65
CA GLU A 132 -3.87 2.54 13.42
C GLU A 132 -3.92 1.96 12.01
N THR A 133 -3.19 2.58 11.08
CA THR A 133 -2.89 1.95 9.81
C THR A 133 -1.76 0.97 10.03
N ARG A 134 -2.01 -0.31 9.69
CA ARG A 134 -0.94 -1.32 9.76
C ARG A 134 0.18 -0.88 8.83
N SER A 135 1.43 -0.83 9.31
CA SER A 135 2.56 -0.54 8.44
C SER A 135 2.61 -1.55 7.29
N TYR A 136 2.46 -1.07 6.05
CA TYR A 136 2.54 -1.89 4.84
C TYR A 136 3.87 -2.65 4.76
N GLY A 137 4.95 -2.03 5.24
CA GLY A 137 6.28 -2.62 5.28
C GLY A 137 6.34 -3.85 6.19
N GLY A 138 5.75 -3.74 7.37
CA GLY A 138 5.64 -4.86 8.32
C GLY A 138 4.81 -6.00 7.74
N ALA A 139 3.61 -5.69 7.23
CA ALA A 139 2.71 -6.71 6.70
C ALA A 139 3.31 -7.53 5.53
N VAL A 140 4.04 -6.88 4.61
CA VAL A 140 4.71 -7.58 3.51
C VAL A 140 5.91 -8.39 4.02
N LEU A 141 6.65 -7.86 5.00
CA LEU A 141 7.77 -8.58 5.61
C LEU A 141 7.29 -9.82 6.35
N ASP A 142 6.16 -9.74 7.07
CA ASP A 142 5.56 -10.87 7.78
C ASP A 142 5.19 -12.00 6.81
N VAL A 143 4.63 -11.66 5.64
CA VAL A 143 4.37 -12.65 4.57
C VAL A 143 5.66 -13.30 4.10
N LEU A 144 6.69 -12.49 3.78
CA LEU A 144 7.96 -13.01 3.30
C LEU A 144 8.63 -13.91 4.34
N SER A 145 8.72 -13.47 5.59
CA SER A 145 9.33 -14.22 6.67
C SER A 145 8.58 -15.52 6.98
N ALA A 146 7.24 -15.49 6.98
CA ALA A 146 6.44 -16.70 7.16
C ALA A 146 6.65 -17.69 5.99
N LEU A 147 6.70 -17.19 4.76
CA LEU A 147 6.94 -18.01 3.57
C LEU A 147 8.36 -18.61 3.56
N GLU A 148 9.39 -17.80 3.82
CA GLU A 148 10.78 -18.27 3.93
C GLU A 148 10.95 -19.29 5.06
N SER A 149 10.27 -19.09 6.18
CA SER A 149 10.26 -20.03 7.30
C SER A 149 9.63 -21.38 6.89
N ALA A 150 8.53 -21.34 6.15
CA ALA A 150 7.86 -22.53 5.63
C ALA A 150 8.73 -23.26 4.60
N THR A 151 9.38 -22.55 3.67
CA THR A 151 10.21 -23.16 2.63
C THR A 151 11.56 -23.65 3.13
N SER A 152 12.11 -23.05 4.19
CA SER A 152 13.37 -23.47 4.80
C SER A 152 13.23 -24.75 5.61
N ASN A 153 12.09 -24.97 6.27
CA ASN A 153 11.80 -26.20 7.02
C ASN A 153 10.38 -26.74 6.71
N PRO A 154 10.14 -27.26 5.49
CA PRO A 154 8.81 -27.67 5.01
C PRO A 154 8.07 -28.66 5.91
N GLY A 155 8.77 -29.66 6.45
CA GLY A 155 8.15 -30.72 7.27
C GLY A 155 7.77 -30.29 8.69
N GLU A 156 8.46 -29.30 9.25
CA GLU A 156 8.27 -28.86 10.64
C GLU A 156 7.44 -27.58 10.74
N ARG A 157 7.46 -26.72 9.72
CA ARG A 157 6.86 -25.38 9.73
C ARG A 157 5.76 -25.23 8.71
N SER A 158 4.94 -26.26 8.54
CA SER A 158 3.87 -26.24 7.56
C SER A 158 2.77 -25.21 7.90
N GLU A 159 2.59 -24.88 9.19
CA GLU A 159 1.71 -23.80 9.65
C GLU A 159 2.16 -22.41 9.14
N ALA A 160 3.47 -22.20 8.98
CA ALA A 160 4.00 -20.93 8.52
C ALA A 160 3.54 -20.57 7.09
N LEU A 161 3.28 -21.57 6.24
CA LEU A 161 2.68 -21.32 4.92
C LEU A 161 1.24 -20.80 5.05
N ASN A 162 0.44 -21.40 5.94
CA ASN A 162 -0.94 -20.95 6.15
C ASN A 162 -0.97 -19.53 6.73
N ASN A 163 -0.06 -19.23 7.66
CA ASN A 163 0.13 -17.89 8.19
C ASN A 163 0.56 -16.91 7.09
N ALA A 164 1.45 -17.30 6.18
CA ALA A 164 1.81 -16.49 5.02
C ALA A 164 0.60 -16.19 4.11
N ALA A 165 -0.24 -17.19 3.83
CA ALA A 165 -1.45 -17.02 3.03
C ALA A 165 -2.48 -16.12 3.73
N LYS A 166 -2.70 -16.31 5.04
CA LYS A 166 -3.57 -15.44 5.86
C LYS A 166 -3.08 -14.01 5.87
N SER A 167 -1.80 -13.78 6.17
CA SER A 167 -1.18 -12.45 6.16
C SER A 167 -1.26 -11.81 4.78
N SER A 168 -1.16 -12.59 3.70
CA SER A 168 -1.32 -12.09 2.32
C SER A 168 -2.75 -11.60 2.05
N ARG A 169 -3.77 -12.34 2.50
CA ARG A 169 -5.17 -11.92 2.39
C ARG A 169 -5.46 -10.68 3.22
N GLU A 170 -4.97 -10.62 4.45
CA GLU A 170 -5.10 -9.46 5.32
C GLU A 170 -4.43 -8.21 4.71
N PHE A 171 -3.24 -8.38 4.14
CA PHE A 171 -2.53 -7.32 3.41
C PHE A 171 -3.35 -6.79 2.23
N LEU A 172 -3.90 -7.69 1.40
CA LEU A 172 -4.73 -7.30 0.27
C LEU A 172 -6.02 -6.60 0.72
N GLY A 173 -6.65 -7.10 1.79
CA GLY A 173 -7.81 -6.47 2.42
C GLY A 173 -7.49 -5.05 2.88
N HIS A 174 -6.35 -4.86 3.54
CA HIS A 174 -5.88 -3.54 3.97
C HIS A 174 -5.67 -2.58 2.80
N LEU A 175 -5.00 -3.04 1.73
CA LEU A 175 -4.77 -2.23 0.52
C LEU A 175 -6.08 -1.82 -0.19
N ARG A 176 -7.06 -2.73 -0.25
CA ARG A 176 -8.40 -2.41 -0.78
C ARG A 176 -9.16 -1.44 0.11
N GLY A 177 -9.05 -1.61 1.43
CA GLY A 177 -9.58 -0.68 2.43
C GLY A 177 -9.03 0.73 2.25
N LEU A 178 -7.73 0.88 2.02
CA LEU A 178 -7.08 2.16 1.72
C LEU A 178 -7.73 2.87 0.55
N ALA A 179 -7.87 2.17 -0.59
CA ALA A 179 -8.47 2.75 -1.78
C ALA A 179 -9.93 3.18 -1.55
N GLY A 180 -10.69 2.41 -0.76
CA GLY A 180 -12.06 2.76 -0.36
C GLY A 180 -12.11 4.00 0.53
N SER A 181 -11.26 4.06 1.56
CA SER A 181 -11.17 5.19 2.48
C SER A 181 -10.74 6.48 1.78
N MET A 182 -9.76 6.40 0.87
CA MET A 182 -9.34 7.54 0.06
C MET A 182 -10.48 8.06 -0.84
N ARG A 183 -11.27 7.19 -1.46
CA ARG A 183 -12.45 7.60 -2.24
C ARG A 183 -13.50 8.28 -1.37
N LYS A 184 -13.76 7.77 -0.17
CA LYS A 184 -14.71 8.39 0.76
C LYS A 184 -14.29 9.81 1.15
N ILE A 185 -12.99 10.03 1.36
CA ILE A 185 -12.46 11.37 1.67
C ILE A 185 -12.48 12.27 0.44
N GLU A 186 -12.14 11.74 -0.73
CA GLU A 186 -12.34 12.44 -1.99
C GLU A 186 -13.79 12.90 -2.11
N GLU A 187 -14.78 12.01 -1.99
CA GLU A 187 -16.21 12.34 -2.04
C GLU A 187 -16.61 13.44 -1.04
N ARG A 188 -16.12 13.36 0.20
CA ARG A 188 -16.37 14.41 1.21
C ARG A 188 -15.77 15.76 0.82
N ILE A 189 -14.55 15.78 0.30
CA ILE A 189 -13.91 17.01 -0.20
C ILE A 189 -14.63 17.53 -1.44
N LEU A 190 -15.16 16.65 -2.29
CA LEU A 190 -15.93 17.01 -3.49
C LEU A 190 -17.30 17.61 -3.16
N ALA A 191 -17.93 17.16 -2.07
CA ALA A 191 -19.22 17.62 -1.61
C ALA A 191 -19.16 18.92 -0.79
N GLU A 192 -17.97 19.35 -0.36
CA GLU A 192 -17.79 20.57 0.42
C GLU A 192 -17.81 21.80 -0.49
N ASP A 193 -18.78 22.70 -0.27
CA ASP A 193 -18.95 23.93 -1.04
C ASP A 193 -17.96 25.02 -0.62
N ASP A 194 -17.55 25.05 0.65
CA ASP A 194 -16.55 26.00 1.13
C ASP A 194 -15.14 25.51 0.77
N LEU A 195 -14.48 26.28 -0.11
CA LEU A 195 -13.13 26.01 -0.55
C LEU A 195 -12.13 25.92 0.62
N ARG A 196 -12.27 26.76 1.66
CA ARG A 196 -11.36 26.74 2.81
C ARG A 196 -11.56 25.47 3.63
N ALA A 197 -12.81 25.06 3.87
CA ALA A 197 -13.12 23.79 4.51
C ALA A 197 -12.62 22.58 3.70
N ALA A 198 -12.77 22.61 2.37
CA ALA A 198 -12.27 21.57 1.47
C ALA A 198 -10.73 21.43 1.53
N PHE A 199 -10.00 22.55 1.60
CA PHE A 199 -8.54 22.53 1.79
C PHE A 199 -8.14 21.95 3.13
N ARG A 200 -8.85 22.30 4.20
CA ARG A 200 -8.58 21.76 5.55
C ARG A 200 -8.77 20.24 5.56
N LEU A 201 -9.89 19.75 5.02
CA LEU A 201 -10.14 18.32 4.85
C LEU A 201 -9.03 17.65 4.03
N TYR A 202 -8.57 18.28 2.95
CA TYR A 202 -7.46 17.75 2.15
C TYR A 202 -6.15 17.65 2.95
N PHE A 203 -5.72 18.69 3.65
CA PHE A 203 -4.42 18.66 4.35
C PHE A 203 -4.46 17.82 5.64
N GLU A 204 -5.49 17.99 6.47
CA GLU A 204 -5.59 17.32 7.78
C GLU A 204 -6.10 15.87 7.66
N GLU A 205 -7.05 15.58 6.76
CA GLU A 205 -7.59 14.22 6.64
C GLU A 205 -6.94 13.41 5.52
N PHE A 206 -6.65 14.00 4.36
CA PHE A 206 -6.10 13.24 3.23
C PHE A 206 -4.56 13.16 3.28
N VAL A 207 -3.87 14.30 3.35
CA VAL A 207 -2.40 14.34 3.32
C VAL A 207 -1.79 13.75 4.59
N GLU A 208 -2.19 14.22 5.77
CA GLU A 208 -1.61 13.76 7.03
C GLU A 208 -1.85 12.26 7.28
N ARG A 209 -3.09 11.79 7.13
CA ARG A 209 -3.42 10.38 7.42
C ARG A 209 -2.93 9.40 6.36
N TYR A 210 -3.03 9.73 5.07
CA TYR A 210 -2.80 8.74 4.01
C TYR A 210 -1.51 8.98 3.22
N LEU A 211 -1.20 10.25 2.90
CA LEU A 211 -0.05 10.56 2.06
C LEU A 211 1.27 10.52 2.86
N VAL A 212 1.26 11.06 4.08
CA VAL A 212 2.46 11.18 4.94
C VAL A 212 2.79 9.86 5.64
N SER A 213 1.81 9.10 6.11
CA SER A 213 2.03 7.83 6.81
C SER A 213 2.35 6.67 5.85
N ASP A 214 1.39 6.27 5.02
CA ASP A 214 1.45 4.98 4.33
C ASP A 214 1.95 5.09 2.89
N TYR A 215 1.47 6.09 2.13
CA TYR A 215 1.78 6.22 0.71
C TYR A 215 3.24 6.61 0.43
N ARG A 216 3.85 7.51 1.23
CA ARG A 216 5.28 7.84 1.08
C ARG A 216 6.18 6.62 1.28
N THR A 217 5.80 5.71 2.18
CA THR A 217 6.53 4.46 2.39
C THR A 217 6.56 3.62 1.09
N LEU A 218 5.50 3.65 0.27
CA LEU A 218 5.43 2.98 -1.03
C LEU A 218 6.38 3.56 -2.10
N HIS A 219 6.85 4.80 -1.96
CA HIS A 219 7.70 5.48 -2.94
C HIS A 219 9.15 5.74 -2.46
N THR A 220 9.53 5.22 -1.30
CA THR A 220 10.86 5.43 -0.70
C THR A 220 11.72 4.17 -0.75
N ARG A 221 12.99 4.26 -0.31
CA ARG A 221 13.91 3.11 -0.23
C ARG A 221 13.46 2.02 0.75
N PHE A 222 12.51 2.35 1.63
CA PHE A 222 11.83 1.44 2.55
C PHE A 222 10.52 0.88 1.96
N ASN A 223 10.39 0.92 0.63
CA ASN A 223 9.23 0.41 -0.08
C ASN A 223 8.93 -1.04 0.31
N PRO A 224 7.74 -1.32 0.89
CA PRO A 224 7.28 -2.68 1.19
C PRO A 224 7.38 -3.60 -0.03
N PHE A 225 7.18 -3.07 -1.24
CA PHE A 225 7.24 -3.80 -2.51
C PHE A 225 8.63 -4.22 -2.94
N ARG A 226 9.70 -3.79 -2.25
CA ARG A 226 11.05 -4.33 -2.48
C ARG A 226 11.10 -5.85 -2.29
N PHE A 227 10.21 -6.36 -1.43
CA PHE A 227 10.11 -7.78 -1.11
C PHE A 227 9.17 -8.56 -2.04
N ARG A 228 8.42 -7.89 -2.92
CA ARG A 228 7.49 -8.53 -3.86
C ARG A 228 8.18 -9.60 -4.70
N SER A 229 9.32 -9.26 -5.30
CA SER A 229 10.09 -10.19 -6.13
C SER A 229 10.60 -11.39 -5.31
N GLY A 230 10.93 -11.18 -4.04
CA GLY A 230 11.27 -12.24 -3.10
C GLY A 230 10.10 -13.19 -2.88
N ILE A 231 8.94 -12.67 -2.50
CA ILE A 231 7.72 -13.46 -2.24
C ILE A 231 7.30 -14.25 -3.48
N VAL A 232 7.22 -13.59 -4.64
CA VAL A 232 6.82 -14.24 -5.90
C VAL A 232 7.83 -15.34 -6.28
N ARG A 233 9.13 -15.08 -6.12
CA ARG A 233 10.16 -16.08 -6.40
C ARG A 233 10.08 -17.26 -5.45
N GLU A 234 9.98 -17.04 -4.14
CA GLU A 234 9.92 -18.12 -3.15
C GLU A 234 8.64 -18.94 -3.28
N ALA A 235 7.48 -18.30 -3.42
CA ALA A 235 6.21 -19.01 -3.62
C ALA A 235 6.21 -19.79 -4.94
N GLY A 236 6.72 -19.19 -6.02
CA GLY A 236 6.84 -19.85 -7.32
C GLY A 236 7.84 -21.02 -7.31
N ARG A 237 8.95 -20.91 -6.56
CA ARG A 237 9.92 -22.00 -6.37
C ARG A 237 9.29 -23.15 -5.58
N ALA A 238 8.66 -22.85 -4.46
CA ALA A 238 7.99 -23.85 -3.61
C ALA A 238 6.88 -24.59 -4.37
N LEU A 239 6.10 -23.88 -5.19
CA LEU A 239 5.00 -24.47 -5.97
C LEU A 239 5.50 -25.41 -7.08
N ARG A 240 6.68 -25.11 -7.68
CA ARG A 240 7.29 -25.93 -8.73
C ARG A 240 8.05 -27.14 -8.21
N ASP A 241 8.46 -27.14 -6.94
CA ASP A 241 9.17 -28.26 -6.32
C ASP A 241 8.20 -29.26 -5.67
N PRO A 242 8.01 -30.47 -6.25
CA PRO A 242 7.09 -31.46 -5.70
C PRO A 242 7.50 -31.95 -4.31
N LEU A 243 8.80 -31.95 -3.99
CA LEU A 243 9.29 -32.42 -2.68
C LEU A 243 8.94 -31.42 -1.59
N THR A 244 9.11 -30.13 -1.85
CA THR A 244 8.69 -29.06 -0.93
C THR A 244 7.18 -29.11 -0.68
N VAL A 245 6.37 -29.23 -1.74
CA VAL A 245 4.91 -29.36 -1.61
C VAL A 245 4.54 -30.58 -0.77
N ARG A 246 5.17 -31.72 -1.04
CA ARG A 246 4.93 -32.97 -0.30
C ARG A 246 5.28 -32.82 1.18
N ALA A 247 6.43 -32.26 1.49
CA ALA A 247 6.88 -32.09 2.87
C ALA A 247 5.99 -31.12 3.67
N LEU A 248 5.53 -30.02 3.05
CA LEU A 248 4.54 -29.11 3.64
C LEU A 248 3.20 -29.82 3.88
N ALA A 249 2.79 -30.68 2.94
CA ALA A 249 1.55 -31.43 3.05
C ALA A 249 1.62 -32.50 4.15
N ASP A 250 2.74 -33.21 4.28
CA ASP A 250 2.99 -34.17 5.36
C ASP A 250 2.97 -33.47 6.74
N GLY A 251 3.57 -32.28 6.84
CA GLY A 251 3.47 -31.44 8.03
C GLY A 251 2.02 -31.06 8.38
N ALA A 252 1.23 -30.67 7.38
CA ALA A 252 -0.16 -30.29 7.59
C ALA A 252 -1.06 -31.44 8.06
N VAL A 253 -0.79 -32.67 7.59
CA VAL A 253 -1.46 -33.89 8.08
C VAL A 253 -1.04 -34.20 9.51
N ARG A 254 0.26 -34.11 9.82
CA ARG A 254 0.81 -34.34 11.17
C ARG A 254 0.23 -33.38 12.21
N GLU A 255 -0.01 -32.13 11.82
CA GLU A 255 -0.63 -31.10 12.65
C GLU A 255 -2.17 -31.20 12.71
N GLY A 256 -2.78 -32.20 12.05
CA GLY A 256 -4.23 -32.42 12.08
C GLY A 256 -5.05 -31.43 11.24
N ARG A 257 -4.42 -30.62 10.39
CA ARG A 257 -5.07 -29.58 9.58
C ARG A 257 -5.65 -30.11 8.27
N ALA A 258 -5.30 -31.34 7.88
CA ALA A 258 -5.83 -31.99 6.69
C ALA A 258 -6.16 -33.46 6.97
N ALA A 259 -7.29 -33.93 6.43
CA ALA A 259 -7.77 -35.30 6.60
C ALA A 259 -6.91 -36.36 5.89
N GLY A 260 -6.05 -35.94 4.96
CA GLY A 260 -5.18 -36.83 4.21
C GLY A 260 -4.22 -36.07 3.30
N ILE A 261 -3.21 -36.79 2.80
CA ILE A 261 -2.07 -36.18 2.13
C ILE A 261 -2.45 -35.49 0.80
N GLU A 262 -3.36 -36.07 0.02
CA GLU A 262 -3.82 -35.44 -1.23
C GLU A 262 -4.60 -34.14 -0.98
N ALA A 263 -5.40 -34.11 0.10
CA ALA A 263 -6.12 -32.90 0.49
C ALA A 263 -5.15 -31.82 0.98
N ALA A 264 -4.12 -32.21 1.73
CA ALA A 264 -3.07 -31.33 2.19
C ALA A 264 -2.27 -30.74 1.01
N GLU A 265 -1.87 -31.55 0.03
CA GLU A 265 -1.16 -31.08 -1.16
C GLU A 265 -1.99 -30.08 -1.98
N ARG A 266 -3.30 -30.34 -2.13
CA ARG A 266 -4.21 -29.38 -2.77
C ARG A 266 -4.28 -28.07 -1.99
N GLY A 267 -4.35 -28.12 -0.65
CA GLY A 267 -4.34 -26.95 0.21
C GLY A 267 -3.05 -26.13 0.08
N VAL A 268 -1.90 -26.79 0.17
CA VAL A 268 -0.57 -26.17 0.00
C VAL A 268 -0.45 -25.48 -1.37
N ARG A 269 -0.87 -26.16 -2.44
CA ARG A 269 -0.87 -25.58 -3.79
C ARG A 269 -1.82 -24.39 -3.88
N ALA A 270 -3.00 -24.47 -3.26
CA ALA A 270 -3.96 -23.37 -3.25
C ALA A 270 -3.40 -22.14 -2.52
N ASP A 271 -2.83 -22.33 -1.32
CA ASP A 271 -2.20 -21.26 -0.54
C ASP A 271 -1.05 -20.59 -1.32
N LEU A 272 -0.13 -21.37 -1.90
CA LEU A 272 0.96 -20.84 -2.73
C LEU A 272 0.46 -20.10 -3.98
N THR A 273 -0.57 -20.64 -4.65
CA THR A 273 -1.18 -20.00 -5.83
C THR A 273 -1.87 -18.69 -5.46
N GLU A 274 -2.53 -18.65 -4.30
CA GLU A 274 -3.17 -17.45 -3.79
C GLU A 274 -2.13 -16.37 -3.48
N ILE A 275 -1.05 -16.70 -2.75
CA ILE A 275 0.05 -15.77 -2.47
C ILE A 275 0.60 -15.19 -3.78
N LEU A 276 0.86 -16.03 -4.79
CA LEU A 276 1.31 -15.58 -6.11
C LEU A 276 0.31 -14.61 -6.75
N ALA A 277 -0.96 -14.99 -6.84
CA ALA A 277 -1.98 -14.16 -7.47
C ALA A 277 -2.14 -12.78 -6.81
N ILE A 278 -2.04 -12.72 -5.48
CA ILE A 278 -2.11 -11.47 -4.70
C ILE A 278 -0.92 -10.55 -5.04
N PHE A 279 0.30 -11.08 -4.98
CA PHE A 279 1.51 -10.27 -5.17
C PHE A 279 1.80 -9.96 -6.64
N GLU A 280 1.43 -10.82 -7.58
CA GLU A 280 1.49 -10.52 -9.01
C GLU A 280 0.47 -9.44 -9.41
N GLY A 281 -0.76 -9.53 -8.89
CA GLY A 281 -1.85 -8.58 -9.16
C GLY A 281 -1.77 -7.24 -8.42
N LEU A 282 -0.69 -7.01 -7.67
CA LEU A 282 -0.53 -5.89 -6.77
C LEU A 282 -0.42 -4.53 -7.47
N ASP A 283 0.26 -4.49 -8.61
CA ASP A 283 0.49 -3.25 -9.38
C ASP A 283 -0.84 -2.56 -9.74
N ARG A 284 -1.83 -3.35 -10.18
CA ARG A 284 -3.18 -2.85 -10.48
C ARG A 284 -3.87 -2.18 -9.29
N HIS A 285 -3.62 -2.66 -8.08
CA HIS A 285 -4.22 -2.06 -6.88
C HIS A 285 -3.52 -0.75 -6.52
N LEU A 286 -2.22 -0.62 -6.81
CA LEU A 286 -1.46 0.60 -6.60
C LEU A 286 -1.81 1.67 -7.63
N ASP A 287 -2.02 1.27 -8.88
CA ASP A 287 -2.46 2.19 -9.94
C ASP A 287 -3.76 2.90 -9.55
N VAL A 288 -4.70 2.18 -8.93
CA VAL A 288 -5.95 2.76 -8.42
C VAL A 288 -5.68 3.80 -7.34
N VAL A 289 -4.77 3.53 -6.40
CA VAL A 289 -4.39 4.49 -5.35
C VAL A 289 -3.71 5.72 -5.95
N ALA A 290 -2.75 5.51 -6.86
CA ALA A 290 -2.05 6.58 -7.55
C ALA A 290 -2.99 7.46 -8.38
N GLU A 291 -4.00 6.86 -9.01
CA GLU A 291 -5.01 7.59 -9.77
C GLU A 291 -5.84 8.53 -8.88
N ILE A 292 -6.26 8.05 -7.70
CA ILE A 292 -7.00 8.86 -6.71
C ILE A 292 -6.13 10.04 -6.26
N VAL A 293 -4.87 9.80 -5.89
CA VAL A 293 -3.93 10.85 -5.48
C VAL A 293 -3.76 11.89 -6.59
N ALA A 294 -3.46 11.46 -7.81
CA ALA A 294 -3.24 12.36 -8.94
C ALA A 294 -4.49 13.19 -9.27
N ARG A 295 -5.69 12.62 -9.10
CA ARG A 295 -6.97 13.31 -9.30
C ARG A 295 -7.20 14.39 -8.25
N MET A 296 -6.95 14.07 -6.98
CA MET A 296 -7.04 15.03 -5.88
C MET A 296 -6.05 16.18 -6.06
N GLU A 297 -4.79 15.89 -6.38
CA GLU A 297 -3.77 16.91 -6.67
C GLU A 297 -4.19 17.85 -7.80
N ARG A 298 -4.68 17.29 -8.93
CA ARG A 298 -5.17 18.10 -10.05
C ARG A 298 -6.31 19.04 -9.64
N ARG A 299 -7.23 18.58 -8.79
CA ARG A 299 -8.37 19.38 -8.33
C ARG A 299 -7.94 20.49 -7.38
N ILE A 300 -7.12 20.18 -6.38
CA ILE A 300 -6.56 21.17 -5.45
C ILE A 300 -5.74 22.23 -6.23
N ALA A 301 -4.92 21.81 -7.19
CA ALA A 301 -4.19 22.73 -8.05
C ALA A 301 -5.11 23.58 -8.96
N ALA A 302 -6.23 23.04 -9.42
CA ALA A 302 -7.24 23.81 -10.14
C ALA A 302 -7.87 24.85 -9.23
N ALA A 303 -8.32 24.46 -8.04
CA ALA A 303 -8.93 25.36 -7.08
C ALA A 303 -7.99 26.51 -6.64
N LEU A 304 -6.71 26.21 -6.40
CA LEU A 304 -5.68 27.21 -6.12
C LEU A 304 -5.49 28.21 -7.27
N ARG A 305 -5.55 27.74 -8.53
CA ARG A 305 -5.45 28.62 -9.70
C ARG A 305 -6.66 29.55 -9.82
N TYR A 306 -7.85 29.09 -9.45
CA TYR A 306 -9.05 29.93 -9.47
C TYR A 306 -9.05 30.96 -8.34
N GLU A 307 -8.55 30.62 -7.15
CA GLU A 307 -8.45 31.57 -6.03
C GLU A 307 -7.30 32.58 -6.22
N GLY A 308 -6.13 32.11 -6.66
CA GLY A 308 -4.96 32.96 -6.89
C GLY A 308 -5.10 33.93 -8.06
N ASN A 309 -6.06 33.72 -8.97
CA ASN A 309 -6.30 34.57 -10.12
C ASN A 309 -7.56 35.44 -9.99
N ARG A 310 -8.06 35.64 -8.76
CA ARG A 310 -8.93 36.77 -8.47
C ARG A 310 -8.06 38.02 -8.63
N ASP A 311 -8.13 38.58 -9.83
CA ASP A 311 -7.81 39.98 -10.11
C ASP A 311 -8.81 40.85 -9.31
N SER A 312 -8.76 40.75 -7.97
CA SER A 312 -9.62 41.45 -7.01
C SER A 312 -9.65 42.93 -7.37
N ALA A 313 -8.47 43.48 -7.69
CA ALA A 313 -8.31 44.83 -8.17
C ALA A 313 -9.07 45.14 -9.48
N ARG A 314 -9.23 44.21 -10.43
CA ARG A 314 -10.05 44.46 -11.65
C ARG A 314 -11.54 44.35 -11.34
N ILE A 315 -11.95 43.34 -10.57
CA ILE A 315 -13.36 43.15 -10.19
C ILE A 315 -13.83 44.35 -9.34
N GLU A 316 -13.03 44.80 -8.38
CA GLU A 316 -13.32 45.98 -7.56
C GLU A 316 -13.34 47.26 -8.39
N ARG A 317 -12.40 47.44 -9.33
CA ARG A 317 -12.41 48.59 -10.26
C ARG A 317 -13.65 48.60 -11.15
N THR A 318 -14.08 47.44 -11.67
CA THR A 318 -15.29 47.32 -12.47
C THR A 318 -16.55 47.54 -11.64
N ALA A 319 -16.63 46.98 -10.43
CA ALA A 319 -17.74 47.19 -9.51
C ALA A 319 -17.85 48.66 -9.08
N ALA A 320 -16.73 49.32 -8.79
CA ALA A 320 -16.68 50.74 -8.47
C ALA A 320 -17.16 51.61 -9.65
N ALA A 321 -16.73 51.28 -10.87
CA ALA A 321 -17.19 51.97 -12.09
C ALA A 321 -18.71 51.78 -12.31
N LEU A 322 -19.24 50.56 -12.13
CA LEU A 322 -20.67 50.29 -12.25
C LEU A 322 -21.51 51.02 -11.20
N ARG A 323 -21.04 51.09 -9.95
CA ARG A 323 -21.70 51.90 -8.90
C ARG A 323 -21.69 53.39 -9.23
N ALA A 324 -20.57 53.90 -9.74
CA ALA A 324 -20.45 55.31 -10.13
C ALA A 324 -21.40 55.67 -11.29
N VAL A 325 -21.60 54.78 -12.25
CA VAL A 325 -22.58 54.97 -13.34
C VAL A 325 -24.02 54.85 -12.81
N GLY A 326 -24.32 53.86 -11.98
CA GLY A 326 -25.65 53.64 -11.42
C GLY A 326 -26.12 54.74 -10.45
N ALA A 327 -25.21 55.53 -9.89
CA ALA A 327 -25.52 56.64 -8.99
C ALA A 327 -25.94 57.93 -9.73
N VAL A 328 -25.82 57.98 -11.07
CA VAL A 328 -26.19 59.17 -11.85
C VAL A 328 -27.58 58.98 -12.46
N ALA A 329 -28.51 59.88 -12.13
CA ALA A 329 -29.89 59.85 -12.64
C ALA A 329 -30.00 60.22 -14.14
N ASP A 330 -29.03 60.99 -14.65
CA ASP A 330 -28.94 61.42 -16.05
C ASP A 330 -27.77 60.69 -16.74
N PRO A 331 -28.04 59.81 -17.72
CA PRO A 331 -27.00 59.03 -18.42
C PRO A 331 -25.93 59.89 -19.10
N THR A 332 -26.26 61.15 -19.43
CA THR A 332 -25.33 62.06 -20.11
C THR A 332 -24.27 62.66 -19.17
N LYS A 333 -24.50 62.58 -17.85
CA LYS A 333 -23.57 63.06 -16.81
C LYS A 333 -22.82 61.92 -16.12
N ALA A 334 -22.98 60.69 -16.60
CA ALA A 334 -22.28 59.54 -16.04
C ALA A 334 -20.75 59.71 -16.20
N PRO A 335 -19.94 59.48 -15.14
CA PRO A 335 -18.49 59.54 -15.26
C PRO A 335 -18.01 58.47 -16.24
N GLN A 336 -17.09 58.84 -17.14
CA GLN A 336 -16.52 57.87 -18.07
C GLN A 336 -15.78 56.78 -17.28
N PRO A 337 -16.07 55.49 -17.50
CA PRO A 337 -15.39 54.43 -16.79
C PRO A 337 -13.90 54.48 -17.13
N PRO A 338 -12.98 54.34 -16.16
CA PRO A 338 -11.53 54.33 -16.41
C PRO A 338 -11.07 53.12 -17.26
N ILE A 339 -11.99 52.26 -17.66
CA ILE A 339 -11.79 51.01 -18.37
C ILE A 339 -11.83 51.21 -19.89
N LEU A 340 -12.39 52.33 -20.37
CA LEU A 340 -12.47 52.65 -21.79
C LEU A 340 -11.82 54.00 -22.04
N SER A 341 -10.50 53.99 -22.20
CA SER A 341 -9.86 55.07 -22.94
C SER A 341 -10.36 55.00 -24.39
N LEU A 342 -11.48 55.66 -24.70
CA LEU A 342 -11.96 55.93 -26.07
C LEU A 342 -11.01 56.90 -26.83
N ARG A 343 -9.75 56.99 -26.39
CA ARG A 343 -8.75 57.79 -27.08
C ARG A 343 -8.38 57.04 -28.35
N PRO A 344 -8.39 57.70 -29.53
CA PRO A 344 -7.84 57.11 -30.73
C PRO A 344 -6.39 56.69 -30.45
N PRO A 345 -5.90 55.60 -31.04
CA PRO A 345 -4.54 55.13 -30.80
C PRO A 345 -3.53 56.24 -31.08
N ILE A 346 -2.88 56.77 -30.05
CA ILE A 346 -1.99 57.95 -30.14
C ILE A 346 -0.60 57.57 -30.69
N GLY A 347 -0.34 56.28 -30.89
CA GLY A 347 0.89 55.80 -31.50
C GLY A 347 0.91 54.29 -31.74
N PRO A 348 2.03 53.77 -32.27
CA PRO A 348 2.21 52.34 -32.57
C PRO A 348 1.80 51.36 -31.47
N PRO A 349 2.02 51.63 -30.16
CA PRO A 349 1.65 50.67 -29.11
C PRO A 349 0.14 50.55 -28.85
N HIS A 350 -0.69 51.42 -29.42
CA HIS A 350 -2.15 51.38 -29.27
C HIS A 350 -2.85 50.68 -30.44
N LEU A 351 -2.13 50.37 -31.52
CA LEU A 351 -2.67 49.63 -32.64
C LEU A 351 -2.82 48.15 -32.26
N TYR A 352 -3.86 47.50 -32.79
CA TYR A 352 -4.07 46.07 -32.59
C TYR A 352 -2.83 45.31 -33.05
N SER A 353 -2.12 44.72 -32.10
CA SER A 353 -1.03 43.80 -32.39
C SER A 353 -1.68 42.45 -32.70
N PRO A 354 -1.60 41.96 -33.95
CA PRO A 354 -2.17 40.67 -34.30
C PRO A 354 -1.60 39.61 -33.36
N ARG A 355 -2.46 38.69 -32.91
CA ARG A 355 -2.05 37.55 -32.07
C ARG A 355 -0.83 36.89 -32.74
N LEU A 356 0.36 37.09 -32.15
CA LEU A 356 1.56 36.41 -32.57
C LEU A 356 1.26 34.92 -32.51
N LYS A 357 1.30 34.23 -33.66
CA LYS A 357 1.34 32.76 -33.68
C LYS A 357 2.39 32.37 -32.65
N ARG A 358 2.04 31.47 -31.72
CA ARG A 358 2.97 30.94 -30.72
C ARG A 358 4.30 30.70 -31.42
N ARG A 359 5.33 31.47 -31.06
CA ARG A 359 6.66 31.22 -31.59
C ARG A 359 6.95 29.76 -31.27
N ALA A 360 7.34 28.98 -32.28
CA ALA A 360 7.87 27.65 -32.02
C ALA A 360 8.92 27.82 -30.92
N ILE A 361 8.88 26.95 -29.92
CA ILE A 361 9.86 26.99 -28.83
C ILE A 361 11.22 26.95 -29.50
N VAL A 362 11.93 28.06 -29.45
CA VAL A 362 13.30 28.11 -29.95
C VAL A 362 14.06 27.34 -28.88
N THR A 363 14.49 26.13 -29.22
CA THR A 363 15.49 25.40 -28.45
C THR A 363 16.72 26.30 -28.39
N GLU A 364 16.87 27.02 -27.28
CA GLU A 364 18.14 27.62 -26.96
C GLU A 364 19.10 26.45 -26.67
N PRO A 365 20.30 26.47 -27.27
CA PRO A 365 21.32 25.50 -26.90
C PRO A 365 21.52 25.61 -25.39
N LEU A 366 21.48 24.47 -24.71
CA LEU A 366 21.74 24.41 -23.29
C LEU A 366 23.08 25.13 -23.04
N PRO A 367 23.15 26.09 -22.09
CA PRO A 367 24.41 26.76 -21.82
C PRO A 367 25.45 25.69 -21.49
N ASP A 368 26.59 25.73 -22.20
CA ASP A 368 27.73 24.87 -21.90
C ASP A 368 28.21 25.23 -20.49
N VAL A 369 27.74 24.47 -19.51
CA VAL A 369 28.31 24.49 -18.17
C VAL A 369 29.71 23.94 -18.35
N ALA A 370 30.73 24.80 -18.17
CA ALA A 370 32.12 24.38 -18.14
C ALA A 370 32.26 23.31 -17.05
N SER A 371 32.25 22.05 -17.47
CA SER A 371 32.40 20.93 -16.58
C SER A 371 33.86 20.88 -16.15
N ASP A 372 34.10 20.62 -14.88
CA ASP A 372 35.46 20.45 -14.37
C ASP A 372 36.10 19.26 -15.09
N ALA A 373 37.31 19.43 -15.61
CA ALA A 373 38.04 18.39 -16.33
C ALA A 373 38.18 17.09 -15.53
N SER A 374 38.16 17.18 -14.19
CA SER A 374 38.17 16.01 -13.31
C SER A 374 36.84 15.23 -13.31
N ILE A 375 35.70 15.93 -13.43
CA ILE A 375 34.37 15.32 -13.49
C ILE A 375 34.16 14.68 -14.86
N GLU A 376 34.61 15.33 -15.93
CA GLU A 376 34.61 14.77 -17.29
C GLU A 376 35.46 13.50 -17.37
N ALA A 377 36.69 13.54 -16.84
CA ALA A 377 37.56 12.37 -16.80
C ALA A 377 36.94 11.21 -16.00
N PHE A 378 36.28 11.51 -14.88
CA PHE A 378 35.56 10.50 -14.09
C PHE A 378 34.35 9.92 -14.82
N ALA A 379 33.56 10.75 -15.50
CA ALA A 379 32.42 10.31 -16.29
C ALA A 379 32.86 9.42 -17.46
N MET A 380 33.93 9.82 -18.17
CA MET A 380 34.54 9.01 -19.23
C MET A 380 35.06 7.68 -18.69
N ALA A 381 35.76 7.66 -17.56
CA ALA A 381 36.23 6.42 -16.94
C ALA A 381 35.07 5.50 -16.51
N LYS A 382 33.98 6.07 -16.02
CA LYS A 382 32.77 5.33 -15.64
C LYS A 382 32.05 4.75 -16.85
N ASP A 383 31.94 5.51 -17.93
CA ASP A 383 31.33 5.04 -19.17
C ASP A 383 32.20 3.99 -19.85
N GLU A 384 33.53 4.13 -19.80
CA GLU A 384 34.47 3.11 -20.27
C GLU A 384 34.35 1.82 -19.45
N PHE A 385 34.31 1.92 -18.12
CA PHE A 385 34.06 0.77 -17.25
C PHE A 385 32.72 0.08 -17.57
N ARG A 386 31.65 0.87 -17.79
CA ARG A 386 30.34 0.34 -18.19
C ARG A 386 30.40 -0.36 -19.54
N ARG A 387 31.10 0.19 -20.52
CA ARG A 387 31.29 -0.43 -21.84
C ARG A 387 32.01 -1.76 -21.72
N ARG A 388 33.08 -1.83 -20.93
CA ARG A 388 33.85 -3.06 -20.71
C ARG A 388 33.07 -4.13 -19.94
N THR A 389 32.22 -3.72 -18.99
CA THR A 389 31.42 -4.66 -18.18
C THR A 389 30.11 -5.08 -18.86
N THR A 390 29.60 -4.30 -19.82
CA THR A 390 28.33 -4.58 -20.50
C THR A 390 28.56 -5.51 -21.69
N VAL A 391 28.29 -6.79 -21.48
CA VAL A 391 28.34 -7.78 -22.57
C VAL A 391 27.10 -7.63 -23.45
N THR A 392 27.31 -7.52 -24.76
CA THR A 392 26.24 -7.51 -25.76
C THR A 392 26.23 -8.81 -26.57
N PRO A 393 25.12 -9.17 -27.24
CA PRO A 393 25.09 -10.35 -28.12
C PRO A 393 26.17 -10.32 -29.20
N GLN A 394 26.49 -9.14 -29.73
CA GLN A 394 27.51 -8.93 -30.75
C GLN A 394 28.91 -9.20 -30.19
N THR A 395 29.20 -8.76 -28.97
CA THR A 395 30.48 -9.02 -28.30
C THR A 395 30.69 -10.51 -28.07
N ILE A 396 29.66 -11.24 -27.62
CA ILE A 396 29.73 -12.70 -27.43
C ILE A 396 29.95 -13.40 -28.76
N ALA A 397 29.20 -13.02 -29.80
CA ALA A 397 29.36 -13.62 -31.13
C ALA A 397 30.78 -13.38 -31.67
N ALA A 398 31.29 -12.14 -31.61
CA ALA A 398 32.65 -11.83 -32.06
C ALA A 398 33.73 -12.60 -31.28
N PHE A 399 33.55 -12.76 -29.97
CA PHE A 399 34.47 -13.52 -29.11
C PHE A 399 34.50 -15.02 -29.44
N LEU A 400 33.34 -15.60 -29.75
CA LEU A 400 33.23 -17.01 -30.15
C LEU A 400 33.75 -17.20 -31.58
N GLU A 401 33.41 -16.33 -32.51
CA GLU A 401 33.85 -16.39 -33.91
C GLU A 401 35.36 -16.29 -34.06
N SER A 402 36.05 -15.48 -33.23
CA SER A 402 37.51 -15.38 -33.28
C SER A 402 38.23 -16.65 -32.78
N ARG A 403 37.54 -17.52 -32.03
CA ARG A 403 38.08 -18.76 -31.45
C ARG A 403 37.57 -20.03 -32.13
N PHE A 404 36.53 -19.94 -32.97
CA PHE A 404 36.03 -21.09 -33.71
C PHE A 404 36.98 -21.48 -34.83
N ALA A 405 37.57 -22.67 -34.73
CA ALA A 405 38.18 -23.33 -35.88
C ALA A 405 37.09 -23.97 -36.77
N ILE A 406 37.33 -24.07 -38.08
CA ILE A 406 36.35 -24.60 -39.05
C ILE A 406 35.84 -25.99 -38.59
N GLY A 407 34.56 -26.06 -38.24
CA GLY A 407 33.83 -27.30 -37.98
C GLY A 407 34.10 -28.00 -36.65
N LYS A 408 34.79 -27.36 -35.69
CA LYS A 408 35.05 -27.95 -34.36
C LYS A 408 34.29 -27.23 -33.25
N PRO A 409 33.69 -27.95 -32.28
CA PRO A 409 33.19 -27.34 -31.06
C PRO A 409 34.38 -26.83 -30.22
N ILE A 410 34.19 -25.71 -29.53
CA ILE A 410 35.20 -25.17 -28.61
C ILE A 410 34.86 -25.68 -27.21
N ARG A 411 35.84 -26.28 -26.55
CA ARG A 411 35.71 -26.62 -25.13
C ARG A 411 36.10 -25.41 -24.29
N ALA A 412 35.38 -25.15 -23.21
CA ALA A 412 35.66 -24.02 -22.33
C ALA A 412 37.07 -24.13 -21.70
N SER A 413 37.57 -25.35 -21.48
CA SER A 413 38.95 -25.62 -21.06
C SER A 413 40.03 -25.16 -22.06
N GLU A 414 39.68 -24.95 -23.32
CA GLU A 414 40.59 -24.49 -24.38
C GLU A 414 40.53 -22.97 -24.56
N ILE A 415 39.65 -22.27 -23.84
CA ILE A 415 39.51 -20.82 -23.91
C ILE A 415 40.51 -20.18 -22.94
N GLU A 416 41.59 -19.63 -23.48
CA GLU A 416 42.51 -18.79 -22.72
C GLU A 416 41.87 -17.43 -22.40
N ILE A 417 41.99 -17.01 -21.13
CA ILE A 417 41.49 -15.74 -20.60
C ILE A 417 42.69 -14.85 -20.28
N ASP A 418 43.03 -13.97 -21.22
CA ASP A 418 44.21 -13.10 -21.13
C ASP A 418 43.91 -11.72 -20.53
N ASP A 419 42.65 -11.26 -20.64
CA ASP A 419 42.24 -9.93 -20.21
C ASP A 419 40.87 -9.91 -19.51
N VAL A 420 40.57 -8.78 -18.86
CA VAL A 420 39.31 -8.55 -18.15
C VAL A 420 38.11 -8.62 -19.10
N ASP A 421 38.26 -8.18 -20.35
CA ASP A 421 37.17 -8.15 -21.32
C ASP A 421 36.77 -9.59 -21.72
N SER A 422 37.76 -10.46 -21.97
CA SER A 422 37.57 -11.89 -22.20
C SER A 422 36.97 -12.60 -20.99
N PHE A 423 37.39 -12.21 -19.78
CA PHE A 423 36.84 -12.74 -18.54
C PHE A 423 35.34 -12.45 -18.39
N VAL A 424 34.93 -11.21 -18.61
CA VAL A 424 33.52 -10.80 -18.48
C VAL A 424 32.66 -11.53 -19.52
N VAL A 425 33.15 -11.69 -20.75
CA VAL A 425 32.45 -12.47 -21.79
C VAL A 425 32.38 -13.95 -21.41
N PHE A 426 33.47 -14.55 -20.92
CA PHE A 426 33.52 -15.95 -20.48
C PHE A 426 32.56 -16.24 -19.32
N GLN A 427 32.46 -15.32 -18.35
CA GLN A 427 31.52 -15.43 -17.25
C GLN A 427 30.07 -15.52 -17.76
N ARG A 428 29.73 -14.74 -18.78
CA ARG A 428 28.39 -14.71 -19.39
C ARG A 428 28.15 -15.89 -20.33
N LEU A 429 29.16 -16.41 -21.01
CA LEU A 429 29.02 -17.58 -21.88
C LEU A 429 28.38 -18.80 -21.18
N ARG A 430 28.56 -18.94 -19.86
CA ARG A 430 27.94 -20.02 -19.06
C ARG A 430 26.41 -20.01 -19.04
N GLU A 431 25.82 -18.87 -19.35
CA GLU A 431 24.37 -18.61 -19.35
C GLU A 431 23.86 -18.35 -20.78
N LEU A 432 24.63 -18.74 -21.81
CA LEU A 432 24.33 -18.45 -23.22
C LEU A 432 22.91 -18.84 -23.65
N ASP A 433 22.37 -19.93 -23.09
CA ASP A 433 21.03 -20.45 -23.41
C ASP A 433 19.89 -19.56 -22.87
N VAL A 434 20.16 -18.72 -21.86
CA VAL A 434 19.17 -17.87 -21.16
C VAL A 434 19.41 -16.39 -21.41
N LEU A 435 20.63 -16.01 -21.80
CA LEU A 435 21.00 -14.62 -22.05
C LEU A 435 20.27 -14.03 -23.26
N PHE A 436 19.91 -12.74 -23.13
CA PHE A 436 19.28 -11.93 -24.19
C PHE A 436 18.03 -12.56 -24.81
N ASP A 437 17.16 -13.13 -23.98
CA ASP A 437 15.92 -13.81 -24.42
C ASP A 437 16.17 -14.88 -25.49
N GLY A 438 17.34 -15.54 -25.44
CA GLY A 438 17.72 -16.59 -26.37
C GLY A 438 18.13 -16.09 -27.76
N ALA A 439 18.44 -14.81 -27.93
CA ALA A 439 18.84 -14.23 -29.23
C ALA A 439 20.05 -14.94 -29.89
N LEU A 440 20.89 -15.61 -29.10
CA LEU A 440 22.07 -16.35 -29.56
C LEU A 440 21.83 -17.86 -29.72
N SER A 441 20.70 -18.39 -29.24
CA SER A 441 20.38 -19.83 -29.25
C SER A 441 20.22 -20.41 -30.65
N GLY A 442 19.83 -19.57 -31.64
CA GLY A 442 19.77 -19.96 -33.05
C GLY A 442 21.14 -20.06 -33.74
N ARG A 443 22.21 -19.52 -33.15
CA ARG A 443 23.56 -19.50 -33.76
C ARG A 443 24.54 -20.40 -33.02
N TYR A 444 24.40 -20.52 -31.71
CA TYR A 444 25.30 -21.28 -30.86
C TYR A 444 24.50 -22.17 -29.91
N ARG A 445 25.04 -23.36 -29.63
CA ARG A 445 24.50 -24.27 -28.64
C ARG A 445 25.55 -24.56 -27.58
N LEU A 446 25.17 -24.43 -26.32
CA LEU A 446 26.01 -24.77 -25.18
C LEU A 446 25.62 -26.15 -24.65
N THR A 447 26.61 -27.03 -24.46
CA THR A 447 26.42 -28.34 -23.82
C THR A 447 27.35 -28.45 -22.63
N ARG A 448 26.82 -28.76 -21.46
CA ARG A 448 27.62 -28.95 -20.24
C ARG A 448 28.28 -30.33 -20.26
N ILE A 449 29.53 -30.41 -19.80
CA ILE A 449 30.32 -31.64 -19.77
C ILE A 449 30.73 -31.95 -18.32
N GLU A 450 30.93 -33.23 -18.02
CA GLU A 450 31.53 -33.66 -16.76
C GLU A 450 33.00 -33.22 -16.68
N GLY A 451 33.29 -32.35 -15.72
CA GLY A 451 34.62 -31.78 -15.50
C GLY A 451 34.53 -30.40 -14.86
N ARG A 452 35.63 -29.92 -14.30
CA ARG A 452 35.75 -28.55 -13.78
C ARG A 452 36.91 -27.84 -14.47
N ILE A 453 36.72 -26.55 -14.68
CA ILE A 453 37.74 -25.64 -15.18
C ILE A 453 38.10 -24.72 -14.02
N GLU A 454 39.38 -24.73 -13.68
CA GLU A 454 39.98 -23.78 -12.75
C GLU A 454 41.02 -22.96 -13.52
N ASN A 455 40.78 -21.66 -13.64
CA ASN A 455 41.66 -20.76 -14.39
C ASN A 455 42.13 -19.57 -13.55
N GLY A 456 42.52 -19.78 -12.29
CA GLY A 456 43.05 -18.73 -11.38
C GLY A 456 42.07 -17.61 -10.99
N TRP A 457 41.01 -17.41 -11.78
CA TRP A 457 40.00 -16.37 -11.64
C TRP A 457 38.59 -16.97 -11.43
N LEU A 458 38.32 -18.15 -11.99
CA LEU A 458 37.05 -18.88 -11.88
C LEU A 458 37.29 -20.37 -11.65
N ASP A 459 36.43 -20.97 -10.83
CA ASP A 459 36.25 -22.42 -10.73
C ASP A 459 34.80 -22.76 -11.11
N CYS A 460 34.60 -23.42 -12.26
CA CYS A 460 33.27 -23.69 -12.78
C CYS A 460 33.15 -25.02 -13.56
N PRO A 461 31.93 -25.58 -13.72
CA PRO A 461 31.71 -26.76 -14.55
C PRO A 461 32.09 -26.51 -16.01
N ASP A 462 32.73 -27.50 -16.64
CA ASP A 462 33.15 -27.44 -18.04
C ASP A 462 31.95 -27.47 -19.00
N PHE A 463 32.11 -26.87 -20.18
CA PHE A 463 31.10 -26.82 -21.22
C PHE A 463 31.74 -26.74 -22.60
N THR A 464 31.01 -27.20 -23.61
CA THR A 464 31.36 -27.00 -25.03
C THR A 464 30.36 -26.09 -25.69
N VAL A 465 30.85 -25.19 -26.53
CA VAL A 465 30.03 -24.35 -27.42
C VAL A 465 30.23 -24.84 -28.85
N GLU A 466 29.12 -25.14 -29.53
CA GLU A 466 29.10 -25.51 -30.94
C GLU A 466 28.29 -24.51 -31.75
N ARG A 467 28.61 -24.37 -33.05
CA ARG A 467 27.73 -23.65 -33.98
C ARG A 467 26.48 -24.50 -34.23
N ALA A 468 25.31 -23.91 -34.11
CA ALA A 468 24.07 -24.60 -34.45
C ALA A 468 24.08 -24.96 -35.95
N LYS A 469 23.87 -26.24 -36.28
CA LYS A 469 23.71 -26.67 -37.68
C LYS A 469 22.37 -26.14 -38.20
N HIS A 470 22.46 -25.22 -39.17
CA HIS A 470 21.40 -24.48 -39.88
C HIS A 470 20.90 -23.17 -39.23
N ALA A 471 21.35 -22.06 -39.82
CA ALA A 471 20.44 -21.18 -40.55
C ALA A 471 20.48 -21.57 -42.04
#